data_AF-A0A1T4Z427-F1
#
_entry.id   AF-A0A1T4Z427-F1
#
_cell.length_a   1.000
_cell.length_b   1.000
_cell.length_c   1.000
_cell.angle_alpha   90.00
_cell.angle_beta   90.00
_cell.angle_gamma   90.00
#
_symmetry.space_group_name_H-M   'P 1'
#
loop_
_entity.id
_entity.type
_entity.pdbx_description
1 polymer ?
#
loop_
_entity_poly.entity_id
_entity_poly.type
_entity_poly.pdbx_seq_one_letter_code
_entity_poly.pdbx_strand_id
1 'polypeptide(L)'
;MSSRTLPRSLRVTSAAIVLALAAVVVIAAVAMQTIPALIMASCVALSAGITSTVLMSEEIREVRQKFAKDRVRDARVISQREREHLDVDASFRRAVSERLRASEAEISRLRADLAAGSAQIDELEERLATEQELVAMLGVRPEIDPRIVTPDTEAGTADRADGSGELRSA
;
A
#
# COMPACT_ATOMS: atom_id res chain seq x y z
N MET A 1 -1.79 -11.55 17.26
CA MET A 1 -0.88 -11.17 18.36
C MET A 1 0.07 -12.32 18.61
N SER A 2 1.33 -12.21 18.16
CA SER A 2 2.31 -13.29 18.29
C SER A 2 2.78 -13.39 19.72
N SER A 3 2.41 -14.46 20.41
CA SER A 3 2.99 -14.87 21.69
C SER A 3 4.50 -15.10 21.49
N ARG A 4 5.29 -14.08 21.78
CA ARG A 4 6.75 -14.20 21.89
C ARG A 4 7.03 -14.71 23.30
N THR A 5 6.99 -16.02 23.49
CA THR A 5 7.62 -16.66 24.64
C THR A 5 9.10 -16.33 24.59
N LEU A 6 9.53 -15.42 25.47
CA LEU A 6 10.94 -15.06 25.60
C LEU A 6 11.73 -16.36 25.89
N PRO A 7 12.81 -16.64 25.15
CA PRO A 7 13.65 -17.78 25.46
C PRO A 7 14.17 -17.62 26.88
N ARG A 8 13.91 -18.63 27.74
CA ARG A 8 14.44 -18.66 29.11
C ARG A 8 15.96 -18.51 29.03
N SER A 9 16.49 -17.43 29.59
CA SER A 9 17.92 -17.18 29.56
C SER A 9 18.65 -18.24 30.38
N LEU A 10 19.83 -18.64 29.90
CA LEU A 10 20.71 -19.57 30.60
C LEU A 10 21.13 -19.03 31.98
N ARG A 11 21.14 -17.70 32.16
CA ARG A 11 21.50 -17.03 33.40
C ARG A 11 20.41 -17.11 34.46
N VAL A 12 19.14 -16.97 34.09
CA VAL A 12 18.00 -17.22 34.99
C VAL A 12 17.98 -18.69 35.41
N THR A 13 18.27 -19.61 34.49
CA THR A 13 18.35 -21.04 34.86
C THR A 13 19.52 -21.32 35.80
N SER A 14 20.70 -20.70 35.60
CA SER A 14 21.83 -20.89 36.52
C SER A 14 21.56 -20.28 37.89
N ALA A 15 20.96 -19.10 37.97
CA ALA A 15 20.59 -18.46 39.23
C ALA A 15 19.56 -19.31 40.01
N ALA A 16 18.57 -19.87 39.32
CA ALA A 16 17.60 -20.79 39.91
C ALA A 16 18.25 -22.08 40.44
N ILE A 17 19.21 -22.65 39.71
CA ILE A 17 19.96 -23.84 40.16
C ILE A 17 20.81 -23.51 41.39
N VAL A 18 21.50 -22.38 41.42
CA VAL A 18 22.32 -21.94 42.57
C VAL A 18 21.44 -21.74 43.81
N LEU A 19 20.28 -21.10 43.68
CA LEU A 19 19.33 -20.96 44.78
C LEU A 19 18.76 -22.31 45.25
N ALA A 20 18.44 -23.21 44.31
CA ALA A 20 17.95 -24.55 44.64
C ALA A 20 19.01 -25.36 45.43
N LEU A 21 20.27 -25.31 45.00
CA LEU A 21 21.38 -25.95 45.72
C LEU A 21 21.58 -25.36 47.12
N ALA A 22 21.54 -24.04 47.25
CA ALA A 22 21.65 -23.37 48.55
C ALA A 22 20.51 -23.79 49.49
N ALA A 23 19.28 -23.93 48.99
CA ALA A 23 18.14 -24.41 49.77
C ALA A 23 18.36 -25.85 50.28
N VAL A 24 18.90 -26.74 49.45
CA VAL A 24 19.23 -28.12 49.85
C VAL A 24 20.28 -28.13 50.97
N VAL A 25 21.32 -27.29 50.87
CA VAL A 25 22.36 -27.17 51.91
C VAL A 25 21.76 -26.71 53.24
N VAL A 26 20.83 -25.73 53.21
CA VAL A 26 20.13 -25.28 54.43
C VAL A 26 19.30 -26.39 55.04
N ILE A 27 18.54 -27.14 54.23
CA ILE A 27 17.75 -28.29 54.71
C ILE A 27 18.64 -29.34 55.38
N ALA A 28 19.78 -29.67 54.77
CA ALA A 28 20.73 -30.63 55.32
C ALA A 28 21.33 -30.15 56.66
N ALA A 29 21.67 -28.87 56.77
CA ALA A 29 22.20 -28.29 58.02
C ALA A 29 21.17 -28.30 59.15
N VAL A 30 19.89 -28.02 58.84
CA VAL A 30 18.79 -28.12 59.80
C VAL A 30 18.61 -29.56 60.29
N ALA A 31 18.73 -30.55 59.40
CA ALA A 31 18.63 -31.97 59.77
C ALA A 31 19.77 -32.42 60.72
N MET A 32 20.99 -31.88 60.56
CA MET A 32 22.12 -32.20 61.43
C MET A 32 22.06 -31.52 62.81
N GLN A 33 21.24 -30.46 62.98
CA GLN A 33 21.04 -29.73 64.24
C GLN A 33 22.32 -29.24 64.95
N THR A 34 23.42 -29.02 64.21
CA THR A 34 24.66 -28.48 64.77
C THR A 34 24.80 -26.98 64.50
N ILE A 35 25.14 -26.21 65.55
CA ILE A 35 25.38 -24.76 65.46
C ILE A 35 26.36 -24.38 64.33
N PRO A 36 27.55 -25.01 64.18
CA PRO A 36 28.47 -24.65 63.09
C PRO A 36 27.89 -24.90 61.69
N ALA A 37 27.09 -25.96 61.51
CA ALA A 37 26.46 -26.24 60.22
C ALA A 37 25.42 -25.17 59.84
N LEU A 38 24.64 -24.69 60.82
CA LEU A 38 23.65 -23.63 60.59
C LEU A 38 24.30 -22.29 60.21
N ILE A 39 25.45 -21.96 60.83
CA ILE A 39 26.21 -20.75 60.49
C ILE A 39 26.73 -20.85 59.05
N MET A 40 27.38 -21.97 58.69
CA MET A 40 27.92 -22.17 57.34
C MET A 40 26.82 -22.16 56.28
N ALA A 41 25.68 -22.81 56.54
CA ALA A 41 24.55 -22.81 55.62
C ALA A 41 23.96 -21.40 55.43
N SER A 42 23.92 -20.59 56.48
CA SER A 42 23.46 -19.19 56.41
C SER A 42 24.40 -18.33 55.54
N CYS A 43 25.71 -18.50 55.68
CA CYS A 43 26.69 -17.83 54.81
C CYS A 43 26.53 -18.23 53.33
N VAL A 44 26.35 -19.53 53.06
CA VAL A 44 26.11 -20.03 51.69
C VAL A 44 24.82 -19.44 51.12
N ALA A 45 23.73 -19.46 51.87
CA ALA A 45 22.44 -18.93 51.43
C ALA A 45 22.51 -17.42 51.10
N LEU A 46 23.19 -16.62 51.94
CA LEU A 46 23.37 -15.20 51.68
C LEU A 46 24.21 -14.95 50.42
N SER A 47 25.31 -15.68 50.24
CA SER A 47 26.15 -15.56 49.04
C SER A 47 25.40 -15.95 47.75
N ALA A 48 24.58 -17.01 47.82
CA ALA A 48 23.72 -17.46 46.73
C ALA A 48 22.63 -16.43 46.39
N GLY A 49 22.01 -15.83 47.41
CA GLY A 49 21.01 -14.77 47.23
C GLY A 49 21.58 -13.53 46.56
N ILE A 50 22.76 -13.06 47.01
CA ILE A 50 23.44 -11.90 46.43
C ILE A 50 23.81 -12.16 44.96
N THR A 51 24.43 -13.30 44.67
CA THR A 51 24.82 -13.66 43.29
C THR A 51 23.62 -13.80 42.36
N SER A 52 22.52 -14.43 42.81
CA SER A 52 21.28 -14.51 42.05
C SER A 52 20.69 -13.13 41.74
N THR A 53 20.73 -12.21 42.71
CA THR A 53 20.17 -10.85 42.53
C THR A 53 20.98 -10.05 41.51
N VAL A 54 22.31 -10.14 41.58
CA VAL A 54 23.20 -9.47 40.62
C VAL A 54 22.96 -9.99 39.20
N LEU A 55 22.97 -11.32 39.01
CA LEU A 55 22.74 -11.92 37.69
C LEU A 55 21.40 -11.52 37.09
N MET A 56 20.35 -11.49 37.90
CA MET A 56 19.01 -11.10 37.45
C MET A 56 18.93 -9.60 37.12
N SER A 57 19.64 -8.74 37.87
CA SER A 57 19.67 -7.29 37.64
C SER A 57 20.33 -6.92 36.31
N GLU A 58 21.40 -7.61 35.93
CA GLU A 58 22.08 -7.41 34.65
C GLU A 58 21.18 -7.77 33.48
N GLU A 59 20.42 -8.86 33.61
CA GLU A 59 19.49 -9.30 32.58
C GLU A 59 18.31 -8.33 32.41
N ILE A 60 17.76 -7.82 33.51
CA ILE A 60 16.72 -6.78 33.45
C ILE A 60 17.25 -5.54 32.72
N ARG A 61 18.51 -5.15 32.99
CA ARG A 61 19.14 -4.01 32.32
C ARG A 61 19.34 -4.26 30.82
N GLU A 62 19.81 -5.44 30.44
CA GLU A 62 20.01 -5.84 29.05
C GLU A 62 18.68 -5.88 28.29
N VAL A 63 17.64 -6.48 28.89
CA VAL A 63 16.29 -6.55 28.33
C VAL A 63 15.72 -5.14 28.14
N ARG A 64 15.85 -4.25 29.12
CA ARG A 64 15.40 -2.85 28.99
C ARG A 64 16.14 -2.12 27.87
N GLN A 65 17.45 -2.32 27.75
CA GLN A 65 18.24 -1.69 26.70
C GLN A 65 17.84 -2.21 25.31
N LYS A 66 17.57 -3.51 25.19
CA LYS A 66 17.05 -4.10 23.96
C LYS A 66 15.67 -3.57 23.61
N PHE A 67 14.74 -3.51 24.55
CA PHE A 67 13.41 -2.92 24.33
C PHE A 67 13.47 -1.44 23.93
N ALA A 68 14.42 -0.67 24.46
CA ALA A 68 14.62 0.71 24.05
C ALA A 68 15.10 0.79 22.59
N LYS A 69 16.07 -0.04 22.21
CA LYS A 69 16.58 -0.12 20.83
C LYS A 69 15.50 -0.60 19.86
N ASP A 70 14.73 -1.61 20.23
CA ASP A 70 13.64 -2.16 19.41
C ASP A 70 12.56 -1.10 19.18
N ARG A 71 12.16 -0.35 20.21
CA ARG A 71 11.20 0.76 20.05
C ARG A 71 11.68 1.84 19.09
N VAL A 72 12.96 2.20 19.15
CA VAL A 72 13.55 3.18 18.21
C VAL A 72 13.54 2.62 16.78
N ARG A 73 13.85 1.33 16.61
CA ARG A 73 13.83 0.67 15.30
C ARG A 73 12.41 0.61 14.75
N ASP A 74 11.44 0.22 15.57
CA ASP A 74 10.03 0.15 15.18
C ASP A 74 9.50 1.54 14.77
N ALA A 75 9.81 2.59 15.54
CA ALA A 75 9.45 3.96 15.20
C ALA A 75 10.07 4.42 13.87
N ARG A 76 11.32 4.05 13.60
CA ARG A 76 11.97 4.33 12.30
C ARG A 76 11.28 3.61 11.15
N VAL A 77 10.91 2.34 11.31
CA VAL A 77 10.20 1.58 10.28
C VAL A 77 8.82 2.17 10.00
N ILE A 78 8.08 2.57 11.05
CA ILE A 78 6.77 3.20 10.89
C ILE A 78 6.90 4.54 10.15
N SER A 79 7.80 5.41 10.60
CA SER A 79 8.03 6.71 9.95
C SER A 79 8.52 6.58 8.50
N GLN A 80 9.30 5.55 8.18
CA GLN A 80 9.72 5.28 6.81
C GLN A 80 8.53 4.88 5.93
N ARG A 81 7.67 3.96 6.40
CA ARG A 81 6.46 3.56 5.68
C ARG A 81 5.50 4.72 5.46
N GLU A 82 5.36 5.60 6.45
CA GLU A 82 4.52 6.79 6.34
C GLU A 82 5.05 7.75 5.26
N ARG A 83 6.37 7.96 5.19
CA ARG A 83 6.98 8.75 4.11
C ARG A 83 6.75 8.12 2.74
N GLU A 84 6.94 6.81 2.62
CA GLU A 84 6.67 6.09 1.37
C GLU A 84 5.21 6.26 0.93
N HIS A 85 4.25 6.18 1.85
CA HIS A 85 2.84 6.46 1.55
C HIS A 85 2.59 7.90 1.09
N LEU A 86 3.20 8.89 1.77
CA LEU A 86 3.06 10.30 1.39
C LEU A 86 3.68 10.59 0.02
N ASP A 87 4.80 9.96 -0.32
CA ASP A 87 5.45 10.11 -1.62
C ASP A 87 4.60 9.49 -2.74
N VAL A 88 4.02 8.31 -2.49
CA VAL A 88 3.08 7.67 -3.42
C VAL A 88 1.87 8.56 -3.63
N ASP A 89 1.24 9.05 -2.57
CA ASP A 89 0.07 9.94 -2.67
C ASP A 89 0.40 11.25 -3.41
N ALA A 90 1.56 11.84 -3.13
CA ALA A 90 2.01 13.04 -3.83
C ALA A 90 2.24 12.79 -5.32
N SER A 91 2.85 11.65 -5.68
CA SER A 91 3.06 11.25 -7.07
C SER A 91 1.74 11.00 -7.80
N PHE A 92 0.78 10.33 -7.14
CA PHE A 92 -0.55 10.08 -7.67
C PHE A 92 -1.30 11.40 -7.92
N ARG A 93 -1.29 12.32 -6.94
CA ARG A 93 -1.92 13.64 -7.09
C ARG A 93 -1.32 14.43 -8.25
N ARG A 94 0.01 14.40 -8.43
CA ARG A 94 0.67 15.05 -9.57
C ARG A 94 0.20 14.44 -10.89
N ALA A 95 0.24 13.11 -11.02
CA ALA A 95 -0.21 12.42 -12.23
C ALA A 95 -1.68 12.70 -12.58
N VAL A 96 -2.57 12.68 -11.58
CA VAL A 96 -3.99 13.03 -11.77
C VAL A 96 -4.14 14.48 -12.20
N SER A 97 -3.42 15.41 -11.57
CA SER A 97 -3.49 16.84 -11.93
C SER A 97 -3.00 17.11 -13.36
N GLU A 98 -1.97 16.40 -13.82
CA GLU A 98 -1.45 16.49 -15.17
C GLU A 98 -2.45 15.94 -16.18
N ARG A 99 -3.04 14.78 -15.90
CA ARG A 99 -4.10 14.20 -16.73
C ARG A 99 -5.32 15.12 -16.81
N LEU A 100 -5.72 15.73 -15.69
CA LEU A 100 -6.85 16.65 -15.67
C LEU A 100 -6.61 17.87 -16.56
N ARG A 101 -5.40 18.46 -16.50
CA ARG A 101 -5.00 19.58 -17.37
C ARG A 101 -4.97 19.18 -18.84
N ALA A 102 -4.47 17.98 -19.15
CA ALA A 102 -4.47 17.48 -20.52
C ALA A 102 -5.90 17.32 -21.05
N SER A 103 -6.80 16.74 -20.25
CA SER A 103 -8.22 16.63 -20.61
C SER A 103 -8.92 17.98 -20.74
N GLU A 104 -8.59 18.96 -19.89
CA GLU A 104 -9.14 20.32 -20.00
C GLU A 104 -8.66 21.01 -21.29
N ALA A 105 -7.39 20.84 -21.66
CA ALA A 105 -6.86 21.33 -22.93
C ALA A 105 -7.55 20.66 -24.12
N GLU A 106 -7.79 19.36 -24.08
CA GLU A 106 -8.53 18.63 -25.11
C GLU A 106 -9.98 19.11 -25.25
N ILE A 107 -10.69 19.29 -24.13
CA ILE A 107 -12.06 19.82 -24.12
C ILE A 107 -12.10 21.24 -24.72
N SER A 108 -11.15 22.10 -24.37
CA SER A 108 -11.11 23.46 -24.92
C SER A 108 -10.87 23.46 -26.44
N ARG A 109 -10.00 22.56 -26.93
CA ARG A 109 -9.80 22.35 -28.37
C ARG A 109 -11.07 21.86 -29.05
N LEU A 110 -11.72 20.83 -28.51
CA LEU A 110 -12.96 20.29 -29.08
C LEU A 110 -14.07 21.33 -29.11
N ARG A 111 -14.16 22.21 -28.09
CA ARG A 111 -15.11 23.34 -28.11
C ARG A 111 -14.80 24.35 -29.20
N ALA A 112 -13.53 24.66 -29.44
CA ALA A 112 -13.12 25.55 -30.52
C ALA A 112 -13.45 24.94 -31.90
N ASP A 113 -13.16 23.65 -32.07
CA ASP A 113 -13.48 22.91 -33.31
C ASP A 113 -15.00 22.88 -33.57
N LEU A 114 -15.81 22.69 -32.51
CA LEU A 114 -17.28 22.71 -32.61
C LEU A 114 -17.79 24.12 -33.00
N ALA A 115 -17.25 25.18 -32.40
CA ALA A 115 -17.62 26.55 -32.75
C ALA A 115 -17.21 26.93 -34.20
N ALA A 116 -16.07 26.44 -34.67
CA ALA A 116 -15.66 26.60 -36.07
C ALA A 116 -16.57 25.82 -37.01
N GLY A 117 -16.94 24.59 -36.63
CA GLY A 117 -17.89 23.76 -37.39
C GLY A 117 -19.29 24.39 -37.46
N SER A 118 -19.80 24.97 -36.37
CA SER A 118 -21.10 25.67 -36.39
C SER A 118 -21.07 26.89 -37.30
N ALA A 119 -19.98 27.68 -37.28
CA ALA A 119 -19.84 28.82 -38.18
C ALA A 119 -19.81 28.40 -39.67
N GLN A 120 -19.20 27.25 -39.99
CA GLN A 120 -19.24 26.70 -41.35
C GLN A 120 -20.65 26.26 -41.76
N ILE A 121 -21.42 25.70 -40.83
CA ILE A 121 -22.83 25.35 -41.09
C ILE A 121 -23.62 26.62 -41.38
N ASP A 122 -23.50 27.65 -40.55
CA ASP A 122 -24.20 28.94 -40.76
C ASP A 122 -23.86 29.54 -42.14
N GLU A 123 -22.59 29.52 -42.55
CA GLU A 123 -22.15 29.99 -43.87
C GLU A 123 -22.74 29.15 -45.02
N LEU A 124 -22.77 27.82 -44.87
CA LEU A 124 -23.35 26.93 -45.87
C LEU A 124 -24.88 27.08 -45.96
N GLU A 125 -25.57 27.28 -44.84
CA GLU A 125 -27.00 27.57 -44.80
C GLU A 125 -27.33 28.89 -45.51
N GLU A 126 -26.53 29.94 -45.29
CA GLU A 126 -26.70 31.23 -45.98
C GLU A 126 -26.48 31.10 -47.50
N ARG A 127 -25.45 30.37 -47.92
CA ARG A 127 -25.21 30.07 -49.34
C ARG A 127 -26.37 29.29 -49.95
N LEU A 128 -26.85 28.26 -49.26
CA LEU A 128 -27.98 27.45 -49.70
C LEU A 128 -29.25 28.29 -49.84
N ALA A 129 -29.54 29.18 -48.88
CA ALA A 129 -30.67 30.09 -48.94
C ALA A 129 -30.57 31.04 -50.15
N THR A 130 -29.38 31.59 -50.39
CA THR A 130 -29.11 32.47 -51.54
C THR A 130 -29.28 31.73 -52.87
N GLU A 131 -28.79 30.50 -52.98
CA GLU A 131 -28.98 29.66 -54.17
C GLU A 131 -30.45 29.30 -54.39
N GLN A 132 -31.19 28.98 -53.33
CA GLN A 132 -32.63 28.71 -53.40
C GLN A 132 -33.42 29.95 -53.86
N GLU A 133 -33.06 31.14 -53.40
CA GLU A 133 -33.67 32.40 -53.85
C GLU A 133 -33.37 32.67 -55.33
N LEU A 134 -32.12 32.50 -55.77
CA LEU A 134 -31.73 32.61 -57.18
C LEU A 134 -32.49 31.63 -58.07
N VAL A 135 -32.63 30.38 -57.63
CA VAL A 135 -33.41 29.33 -58.30
C VAL A 135 -34.89 29.71 -58.42
N ALA A 136 -35.50 30.22 -57.34
CA ALA A 136 -36.88 30.66 -57.34
C ALA A 136 -37.10 31.87 -58.29
N MET A 137 -36.11 32.76 -58.37
CA MET A 137 -36.14 33.94 -59.23
C MET A 137 -35.92 33.62 -60.72
N LEU A 138 -35.06 32.65 -61.04
CA LEU A 138 -34.86 32.17 -62.41
C LEU A 138 -35.98 31.24 -62.91
N GLY A 139 -36.90 30.81 -62.05
CA GLY A 139 -38.04 29.95 -62.43
C GLY A 139 -37.65 28.54 -62.89
N VAL A 140 -36.38 28.15 -62.75
CA VAL A 140 -35.91 26.81 -63.08
C VAL A 140 -36.02 25.95 -61.84
N ARG A 141 -37.04 25.08 -61.78
CA ARG A 141 -37.10 23.99 -60.79
C ARG A 141 -35.82 23.15 -60.94
N PRO A 142 -34.97 23.00 -59.91
CA PRO A 142 -33.95 21.97 -59.94
C PRO A 142 -34.67 20.66 -59.67
N GLU A 143 -34.69 19.75 -60.65
CA GLU A 143 -35.01 18.35 -60.40
C GLU A 143 -33.90 17.80 -59.49
N ILE A 144 -34.14 17.79 -58.18
CA ILE A 144 -33.27 17.10 -57.23
C ILE A 144 -33.47 15.60 -57.47
N ASP A 145 -32.46 14.94 -58.04
CA ASP A 145 -32.40 13.48 -58.12
C ASP A 145 -32.34 12.91 -56.69
N PRO A 146 -33.34 12.13 -56.24
CA PRO A 146 -33.43 11.64 -54.86
C PRO A 146 -32.28 10.72 -54.44
N ARG A 147 -31.38 10.32 -55.34
CA ARG A 147 -30.21 9.51 -55.00
C ARG A 147 -29.14 10.23 -54.19
N ILE A 148 -29.10 11.56 -54.20
CA ILE A 148 -28.06 12.34 -53.50
C ILE A 148 -28.40 12.55 -52.01
N VAL A 149 -29.68 12.39 -51.61
CA VAL A 149 -30.16 12.71 -50.25
C VAL A 149 -30.22 11.47 -49.33
N THR A 150 -29.90 10.28 -49.84
CA THR A 150 -29.87 9.07 -49.00
C THR A 150 -28.43 8.81 -48.56
N PRO A 151 -28.08 8.91 -47.26
CA PRO A 151 -26.82 8.33 -46.81
C PRO A 151 -26.93 6.82 -47.00
N ASP A 152 -26.02 6.22 -47.76
CA ASP A 152 -25.89 4.78 -47.91
C ASP A 152 -25.76 4.15 -46.51
N THR A 153 -26.88 3.65 -46.03
CA THR A 153 -26.94 2.81 -44.84
C THR A 153 -26.67 1.40 -45.34
N GLU A 154 -25.42 1.10 -45.70
CA GLU A 154 -25.00 -0.29 -45.93
C GLU A 154 -24.84 -0.98 -44.57
N ALA A 155 -25.99 -1.39 -44.02
CA ALA A 155 -26.07 -2.51 -43.10
C ALA A 155 -25.85 -3.81 -43.90
N GLY A 156 -24.58 -4.18 -44.10
CA GLY A 156 -24.19 -5.52 -44.56
C GLY A 156 -23.92 -6.44 -43.38
N THR A 157 -24.97 -7.03 -42.80
CA THR A 157 -24.82 -8.14 -41.86
C THR A 157 -24.71 -9.48 -42.60
N ALA A 158 -23.68 -10.24 -42.21
CA ALA A 158 -23.62 -11.69 -42.12
C ALA A 158 -23.22 -12.52 -43.37
N ASP A 159 -22.03 -13.13 -43.27
CA ASP A 159 -21.86 -14.57 -43.06
C ASP A 159 -20.83 -15.23 -44.00
N ARG A 160 -19.65 -15.56 -43.47
CA ARG A 160 -19.11 -16.92 -43.62
C ARG A 160 -18.01 -17.22 -42.61
N ALA A 161 -18.28 -18.25 -41.84
CA ALA A 161 -17.41 -18.89 -40.87
C ALA A 161 -16.16 -19.57 -41.47
N ASP A 162 -15.22 -19.80 -40.55
CA ASP A 162 -14.49 -21.05 -40.33
C ASP A 162 -12.99 -21.07 -40.66
N GLY A 163 -12.21 -21.63 -39.72
CA GLY A 163 -10.85 -22.10 -39.98
C GLY A 163 -9.74 -21.65 -39.04
N SER A 164 -9.71 -22.20 -37.83
CA SER A 164 -8.51 -22.76 -37.15
C SER A 164 -7.22 -21.93 -37.02
N GLY A 165 -6.82 -21.64 -35.78
CA GLY A 165 -5.51 -21.07 -35.48
C GLY A 165 -5.21 -21.02 -33.99
N GLU A 166 -5.32 -22.17 -33.33
CA GLU A 166 -4.81 -22.44 -31.99
C GLU A 166 -3.31 -22.09 -31.86
N LEU A 167 -2.93 -21.62 -30.66
CA LEU A 167 -1.63 -21.75 -29.97
C LEU A 167 -0.61 -20.59 -29.94
N ARG A 168 -0.21 -20.29 -28.70
CA ARG A 168 1.11 -19.87 -28.16
C ARG A 168 1.44 -18.37 -28.16
N SER A 169 1.42 -17.73 -26.97
CA SER A 169 2.53 -17.63 -26.01
C SER A 169 3.67 -16.71 -26.45
N ALA A 170 3.74 -15.51 -25.84
CA ALA A 170 4.89 -14.99 -25.09
C ALA A 170 4.44 -13.77 -24.28
#